data_AF-A0A420QYV6-F1
#
_entry.id   AF-A0A420QYV6-F1
#
_cell.length_a   1.000
_cell.length_b   1.000
_cell.length_c   1.000
_cell.angle_alpha   90.00
_cell.angle_beta   90.00
_cell.angle_gamma   90.00
#
_symmetry.space_group_name_H-M   'P 1'
#
loop_
_entity.id
_entity.type
_entity.pdbx_description
1 polymer ?
#
loop_
_entity_poly.entity_id
_entity_poly.type
_entity_poly.pdbx_seq_one_letter_code
_entity_poly.pdbx_strand_id
1 'polypeptide(L)'
;MSYPETVLSTHVFYLGYVTQGFPVDLEDNTDIETYGNYISNSPGLGVPGGSVLRFVDFPPGRSAMHRTLSIDYGVVIEGEMELVLDSGEN
;
A
#
# COMPACT_ATOMS: atom_id res chain seq x y z
N MET A 1 17.13 6.66 3.65
CA MET A 1 15.87 7.41 3.87
C MET A 1 14.89 6.43 4.46
N SER A 2 14.39 6.64 5.68
CA SER A 2 13.45 5.71 6.33
C SER A 2 12.02 6.09 5.94
N TYR A 3 11.26 5.14 5.38
CA TYR A 3 9.84 5.32 5.08
C TYR A 3 9.00 5.31 6.37
N PRO A 4 7.85 6.00 6.42
CA PRO A 4 6.90 5.88 7.52
C PRO A 4 6.46 4.42 7.67
N GLU A 5 6.61 3.88 8.88
CA GLU A 5 6.35 2.47 9.19
C GLU A 5 5.02 2.30 9.91
N THR A 6 4.31 1.21 9.63
CA THR A 6 3.15 0.77 10.38
C THR A 6 3.22 -0.75 10.57
N VAL A 7 3.29 -1.19 11.83
CA VAL A 7 3.34 -2.61 12.19
C VAL A 7 1.92 -3.11 12.46
N LEU A 8 1.50 -4.16 11.74
CA LEU A 8 0.22 -4.82 11.95
C LEU A 8 0.45 -6.31 12.16
N SER A 9 0.22 -6.77 13.40
CA SER A 9 0.58 -8.11 13.83
C SER A 9 2.08 -8.35 13.62
N THR A 10 2.45 -9.28 12.74
CA THR A 10 3.83 -9.61 12.39
C THR A 10 4.29 -8.98 11.07
N HIS A 11 3.40 -8.26 10.38
CA HIS A 11 3.69 -7.65 9.08
C HIS A 11 4.11 -6.20 9.27
N VAL A 12 5.09 -5.76 8.49
CA VAL A 12 5.59 -4.38 8.53
C VAL A 12 5.26 -3.70 7.21
N PHE A 13 4.55 -2.59 7.28
CA PHE A 13 4.15 -1.79 6.12
C PHE A 13 4.97 -0.50 6.09
N TYR A 14 5.52 -0.16 4.93
CA TYR A 14 6.24 1.08 4.69
C TYR A 14 5.50 1.91 3.65
N LEU A 15 5.21 3.16 3.98
CA LEU A 15 4.54 4.08 3.08
C LEU A 15 5.51 4.66 2.05
N GLY A 16 5.41 4.22 0.81
CA GLY A 16 6.24 4.72 -0.30
C GLY A 16 5.75 6.07 -0.83
N TYR A 17 4.50 6.12 -1.31
CA TYR A 17 3.89 7.34 -1.84
C TYR A 17 2.35 7.26 -1.81
N VAL A 18 1.70 8.42 -1.88
CA VAL A 18 0.24 8.54 -1.95
C VAL A 18 -0.13 9.63 -2.93
N THR A 19 -1.11 9.35 -3.78
CA THR A 19 -1.75 10.34 -4.64
C THR A 19 -3.25 10.42 -4.34
N GLN A 20 -3.89 11.50 -4.74
CA GLN A 20 -5.33 11.67 -4.64
C GLN A 20 -5.87 12.29 -5.94
N GLY A 21 -7.03 11.82 -6.38
CA GLY A 21 -7.66 12.26 -7.62
C GLY A 21 -7.19 11.50 -8.85
N PHE A 22 -8.04 11.47 -9.87
CA PHE A 22 -7.73 10.89 -11.17
C PHE A 22 -8.25 11.79 -12.30
N PRO A 23 -7.38 12.29 -13.20
CA PRO A 23 -5.92 12.12 -13.19
C PRO A 23 -5.28 12.80 -11.96
N VAL A 24 -4.10 12.32 -11.54
CA VAL A 24 -3.33 12.93 -10.46
C VAL A 24 -2.78 14.28 -10.93
N ASP A 25 -2.88 15.30 -10.08
CA ASP A 25 -2.26 16.60 -10.31
C ASP A 25 -0.78 16.57 -9.86
N LEU A 26 0.13 16.78 -10.81
CA LEU A 26 1.58 16.79 -10.60
C LEU A 26 2.17 18.19 -10.74
N GLU A 27 1.33 19.22 -10.90
CA GLU A 27 1.78 20.61 -10.99
C GLU A 27 1.97 21.20 -9.59
N ASP A 28 2.88 22.19 -9.51
CA ASP A 28 3.14 22.98 -8.30
C ASP A 28 3.40 22.17 -7.00
N ASN A 29 3.88 20.93 -7.14
CA ASN A 29 4.11 19.98 -6.04
C ASN A 29 2.84 19.56 -5.29
N THR A 30 1.67 19.66 -5.90
CA THR A 30 0.37 19.29 -5.30
C THR A 30 0.35 17.84 -4.79
N ASP A 31 0.94 16.91 -5.54
CA ASP A 31 1.08 15.50 -5.15
C ASP A 31 2.03 15.31 -3.96
N ILE A 32 3.12 16.08 -3.91
CA ILE A 32 4.10 16.03 -2.81
C ILE A 32 3.48 16.57 -1.52
N GLU A 33 2.71 17.67 -1.59
CA GLU A 33 1.97 18.19 -0.44
C GLU A 33 0.92 17.18 0.05
N THR A 34 0.20 16.55 -0.89
CA THR A 34 -0.74 15.45 -0.60
C THR A 34 -0.03 14.31 0.13
N TYR A 35 1.08 13.81 -0.40
CA TYR A 35 1.88 12.77 0.25
C TYR A 35 2.38 13.21 1.64
N GLY A 36 2.83 14.46 1.77
CA GLY A 36 3.28 15.04 3.03
C GLY A 36 2.26 14.93 4.17
N ASN A 37 0.98 15.12 3.86
CA ASN A 37 -0.12 14.96 4.83
C ASN A 37 -0.25 13.52 5.36
N TYR A 38 0.10 12.53 4.52
CA TYR A 38 0.03 11.11 4.83
C TYR A 38 1.27 10.56 5.56
N ILE A 39 2.38 11.30 5.60
CA ILE A 39 3.58 10.92 6.38
C ILE A 39 3.25 10.87 7.87
N SER A 40 2.50 11.86 8.36
CA SER A 40 2.11 11.94 9.78
C SER A 40 0.80 11.19 10.06
N ASN A 41 -0.02 10.97 9.04
CA ASN A 41 -1.32 10.32 9.13
C ASN A 41 -1.41 9.22 8.07
N SER A 42 -0.82 8.04 8.34
CA SER A 42 -0.82 6.94 7.38
C SER A 42 -2.22 6.68 6.82
N PRO A 43 -2.36 6.53 5.49
CA PRO A 43 -3.67 6.26 4.90
C PRO A 43 -4.18 4.88 5.34
N GLY A 44 -5.50 4.74 5.40
CA GLY A 44 -6.14 3.42 5.47
C GLY A 44 -5.82 2.56 4.24
N LEU A 45 -6.42 1.37 4.13
CA LEU A 45 -6.05 0.39 3.08
C LEU A 45 -6.04 0.98 1.65
N GLY A 46 -6.86 1.98 1.34
CA GLY A 46 -6.78 2.76 0.11
C GLY A 46 -7.13 4.23 0.32
N VAL A 47 -6.96 5.03 -0.75
CA VAL A 47 -7.32 6.45 -0.80
C VAL A 47 -8.36 6.67 -1.90
N PRO A 48 -9.51 7.33 -1.61
CA PRO A 48 -10.54 7.54 -2.61
C PRO A 48 -10.02 8.28 -3.85
N GLY A 49 -10.19 7.66 -5.02
CA GLY A 49 -9.81 8.25 -6.30
C GLY A 49 -8.31 8.45 -6.50
N GLY A 50 -7.46 7.85 -5.67
CA GLY A 50 -6.01 7.97 -5.77
C GLY A 50 -5.30 6.61 -5.76
N SER A 51 -3.99 6.63 -5.56
CA SER A 51 -3.17 5.43 -5.45
C SER A 51 -2.32 5.44 -4.19
N VAL A 52 -1.99 4.25 -3.68
CA VAL A 52 -1.10 4.08 -2.53
C VAL A 52 0.01 3.10 -2.92
N LEU A 53 1.26 3.54 -2.79
CA LEU A 53 2.43 2.69 -2.93
C LEU A 53 2.90 2.24 -1.54
N ARG A 54 3.00 0.93 -1.34
CA ARG A 54 3.52 0.34 -0.11
C ARG A 54 4.59 -0.70 -0.40
N PHE A 55 5.57 -0.76 0.48
CA PHE A 55 6.42 -1.93 0.65
C PHE A 55 5.92 -2.68 1.87
N VAL A 56 5.88 -4.00 1.80
CA VAL A 56 5.36 -4.82 2.90
C VAL A 56 6.28 -6.00 3.12
N ASP A 57 6.79 -6.12 4.34
CA ASP A 57 7.51 -7.30 4.79
C ASP A 57 6.50 -8.32 5.30
N PHE A 58 6.35 -9.42 4.55
CA PHE A 58 5.55 -10.57 4.94
C PHE A 58 6.45 -11.60 5.63
N PRO A 59 6.30 -11.86 6.93
CA PRO A 59 6.99 -12.98 7.57
C PRO A 59 6.40 -14.31 7.07
N PRO A 60 7.12 -15.44 7.23
CA PRO A 60 6.59 -16.75 6.87
C PRO A 60 5.23 -17.02 7.54
N GLY A 61 4.25 -17.44 6.74
CA GLY A 61 2.90 -17.73 7.22
C GLY A 61 1.82 -17.26 6.27
N ARG A 62 0.62 -17.02 6.82
CA ARG A 62 -0.54 -16.52 6.05
C ARG A 62 -1.00 -15.18 6.60
N SER A 63 -1.35 -14.27 5.70
CA SER A 63 -2.05 -13.03 6.03
C SER A 63 -3.56 -13.27 6.16
N ALA A 64 -4.28 -12.32 6.76
CA ALA A 64 -5.74 -12.37 6.83
C ALA A 64 -6.37 -12.18 5.45
N MET A 65 -7.34 -13.03 5.10
CA MET A 65 -8.19 -12.84 3.93
C MET A 65 -9.00 -11.55 4.10
N HIS A 66 -8.94 -10.68 3.10
CA HIS A 66 -9.69 -9.42 3.08
C HIS A 66 -9.96 -9.00 1.63
N ARG A 67 -10.89 -8.04 1.48
CA ARG A 67 -11.24 -7.45 0.19
C ARG A 67 -11.23 -5.93 0.30
N THR A 68 -10.63 -5.29 -0.69
CA THR A 68 -10.62 -3.84 -0.88
C THR A 68 -11.46 -3.46 -2.09
N LEU A 69 -11.91 -2.20 -2.13
CA LEU A 69 -12.46 -1.60 -3.35
C LEU A 69 -11.33 -0.84 -4.07
N SER A 70 -10.33 -1.59 -4.50
CA SER A 70 -9.16 -1.09 -5.23
C SER A 70 -8.73 -2.11 -6.30
N ILE A 71 -7.83 -1.68 -7.17
CA ILE A 71 -7.02 -2.56 -8.02
C ILE A 71 -5.60 -2.45 -7.49
N ASP A 72 -5.01 -3.57 -7.09
CA ASP A 72 -3.69 -3.60 -6.48
C ASP A 72 -2.71 -4.30 -7.42
N TYR A 73 -1.56 -3.67 -7.67
CA TYR A 73 -0.46 -4.26 -8.43
C TYR A 73 0.61 -4.74 -7.45
N GLY A 74 0.65 -6.05 -7.20
CA GLY A 74 1.65 -6.68 -6.34
C GLY A 74 2.90 -7.08 -7.12
N VAL A 75 4.08 -6.70 -6.61
CA VAL A 75 5.37 -7.11 -7.17
C VAL A 75 6.23 -7.67 -6.04
N VAL A 76 6.67 -8.92 -6.18
CA VAL A 76 7.58 -9.56 -5.22
C VAL A 76 9.00 -9.05 -5.48
N ILE A 77 9.60 -8.40 -4.48
CA ILE A 77 10.96 -7.86 -4.56
C ILE A 77 11.99 -8.91 -4.13
N GLU A 78 11.70 -9.63 -3.04
CA GLU A 78 12.55 -10.69 -2.48
C GLU A 78 11.67 -11.81 -1.89
N GLY A 79 12.13 -13.06 -1.99
CA GLY A 79 11.41 -14.25 -1.50
C GLY A 79 10.38 -14.78 -2.50
N GLU A 80 9.37 -15.46 -1.98
CA GLU A 80 8.26 -16.02 -2.74
C GLU A 80 6.94 -15.81 -2.01
N MET A 81 5.84 -15.70 -2.75
CA MET A 81 4.49 -15.54 -2.22
C MET A 81 3.50 -16.41 -2.99
N GLU A 82 2.53 -16.98 -2.27
CA GLU A 82 1.38 -17.66 -2.85
C GLU A 82 0.15 -16.76 -2.72
N LEU A 83 -0.52 -16.49 -3.85
CA LEU A 83 -1.78 -15.75 -3.88
C LEU A 83 -2.94 -16.73 -3.76
N VAL A 84 -3.70 -16.66 -2.67
CA VAL A 84 -4.87 -17.51 -2.44
C VAL A 84 -6.13 -16.66 -2.56
N LEU A 85 -7.03 -17.05 -3.46
CA LEU A 85 -8.36 -16.42 -3.62
C LEU A 85 -9.46 -17.23 -2.91
N ASP A 86 -10.64 -16.64 -2.70
CA ASP A 86 -11.74 -17.23 -1.92
C ASP A 86 -12.21 -18.60 -2.44
N SER A 87 -12.05 -18.89 -3.74
CA SER A 87 -12.39 -20.19 -4.35
C SER A 87 -11.28 -21.24 -4.29
N GLY A 88 -10.12 -20.91 -3.68
CA GLY A 88 -8.93 -21.78 -3.70
C GLY A 88 -8.19 -21.78 -5.04
N GLU A 89 -8.47 -20.80 -5.89
CA GLU A 89 -7.68 -20.53 -7.09
C GLU A 89 -6.32 -19.96 -6.70
N ASN A 90 -5.27 -20.49 -7.33
CA ASN A 90 -3.85 -20.13 -7.18
C ASN A 90 -3.27 -19.72 -8.54
#